data_AF-A0A452USA6-F1
#
_entry.id   AF-A0A452USA6-F1
#
_cell.length_a   1.000
_cell.length_b   1.000
_cell.length_c   1.000
_cell.angle_alpha   90.00
_cell.angle_beta   90.00
_cell.angle_gamma   90.00
#
_symmetry.space_group_name_H-M   'P 1'
#
loop_
_entity.id
_entity.type
_entity.pdbx_description
1 polymer ?
#
loop_
_entity_poly.entity_id
_entity_poly.type
_entity_poly.pdbx_seq_one_letter_code
_entity_poly.pdbx_strand_id
1 'polypeptide(L)'
;MATAPLSQVRQNYHPDCEAAINSQINLELYASYVYLSMAFYFDRDDVALKNFAQFFLRQSREETEHAEKLMQLQNQRGGRIHLRDIKKAG
;
A
#
# COMPACT_ATOMS: atom_id res chain seq x y z
N MET A 1 -24.31 5.16 19.64
CA MET A 1 -24.24 4.19 18.53
C MET A 1 -23.56 2.93 19.05
N ALA A 2 -24.14 1.74 18.86
CA ALA A 2 -23.53 0.50 19.32
C ALA A 2 -22.27 0.20 18.48
N THR A 3 -21.14 0.00 19.14
CA THR A 3 -19.91 -0.46 18.49
C THR A 3 -20.13 -1.87 17.94
N ALA A 4 -19.80 -2.10 16.66
CA ALA A 4 -19.89 -3.42 16.07
C ALA A 4 -19.10 -4.44 16.91
N PRO A 5 -19.58 -5.70 17.03
CA PRO A 5 -18.87 -6.72 17.79
C PRO A 5 -17.48 -6.96 17.20
N LEU A 6 -16.50 -7.17 18.08
CA LEU A 6 -15.13 -7.50 17.69
C LEU A 6 -15.10 -8.80 16.89
N SER A 7 -14.16 -8.89 15.95
CA SER A 7 -13.96 -10.11 15.15
C SER A 7 -13.62 -11.31 16.04
N GLN A 8 -14.22 -12.47 15.77
CA GLN A 8 -14.01 -13.71 16.55
C GLN A 8 -12.54 -14.17 16.58
N VAL A 9 -11.76 -13.84 15.54
CA VAL A 9 -10.34 -14.21 15.43
C VAL A 9 -9.39 -13.20 16.06
N ARG A 10 -9.91 -12.10 16.62
CA ARG A 10 -9.07 -11.03 17.16
C ARG A 10 -8.54 -11.43 18.54
N GLN A 11 -7.24 -11.71 18.61
CA GLN A 11 -6.53 -12.01 19.85
C GLN A 11 -5.20 -11.24 19.91
N ASN A 12 -4.95 -10.57 21.04
CA ASN A 12 -3.75 -9.77 21.31
C ASN A 12 -3.38 -8.82 20.15
N TYR A 13 -4.37 -8.09 19.63
CA TYR A 13 -4.21 -7.17 18.51
C TYR A 13 -4.79 -5.79 18.88
N HIS A 14 -3.91 -4.92 19.37
CA HIS A 14 -4.28 -3.61 19.91
C HIS A 14 -4.88 -2.71 18.79
N PRO A 15 -5.88 -1.87 19.09
CA PRO A 15 -6.45 -0.93 18.11
C PRO A 15 -5.40 -0.05 17.41
N ASP A 16 -4.36 0.37 18.13
CA ASP A 16 -3.27 1.17 17.55
C ASP A 16 -2.47 0.40 16.50
N CYS A 17 -2.28 -0.91 16.68
CA CYS A 17 -1.62 -1.75 15.68
C CYS A 17 -2.47 -1.84 14.41
N GLU A 18 -3.79 -1.98 14.55
CA GLU A 18 -4.73 -1.96 13.42
C GLU A 18 -4.73 -0.62 12.68
N ALA A 19 -4.68 0.49 13.42
CA ALA A 19 -4.59 1.82 12.83
C ALA A 19 -3.25 2.04 12.11
N ALA A 20 -2.15 1.56 12.69
CA ALA A 20 -0.82 1.63 12.11
C ALA A 20 -0.72 0.78 10.82
N ILE A 21 -1.25 -0.45 10.81
CA ILE A 21 -1.26 -1.29 9.60
C ILE A 21 -2.09 -0.64 8.48
N ASN A 22 -3.26 -0.07 8.79
CA ASN A 22 -4.03 0.69 7.80
C ASN A 22 -3.25 1.90 7.24
N SER A 23 -2.50 2.59 8.10
CA SER A 23 -1.66 3.72 7.68
C SER A 23 -0.51 3.26 6.80
N GLN A 24 0.13 2.12 7.13
CA GLN A 24 1.21 1.54 6.34
C GLN A 24 0.71 1.03 4.98
N ILE A 25 -0.45 0.36 4.92
CA ILE A 25 -1.08 -0.05 3.65
C ILE A 25 -1.19 1.14 2.70
N ASN A 26 -1.67 2.29 3.20
CA ASN A 26 -1.81 3.49 2.37
C ASN A 26 -0.45 4.08 1.96
N LEU A 27 0.58 3.94 2.80
CA LEU A 27 1.94 4.39 2.50
C LEU A 27 2.59 3.54 1.40
N GLU A 28 2.45 2.21 1.46
CA GLU A 28 2.96 1.31 0.40
C GLU A 28 2.26 1.56 -0.94
N LEU A 29 0.93 1.78 -0.91
CA LEU A 29 0.18 2.16 -2.12
C LEU A 29 0.61 3.52 -2.68
N TYR A 30 0.94 4.48 -1.81
CA TYR A 30 1.50 5.77 -2.23
C TYR A 30 2.91 5.60 -2.84
N ALA A 31 3.78 4.81 -2.22
CA ALA A 31 5.09 4.51 -2.76
C ALA A 31 5.01 3.82 -4.13
N SER A 32 4.10 2.84 -4.27
CA SER A 32 3.79 2.21 -5.55
C SER A 32 3.40 3.23 -6.61
N TYR A 33 2.52 4.19 -6.27
CA TYR A 33 2.08 5.21 -7.22
C TYR A 33 3.19 6.19 -7.60
N VAL A 34 4.06 6.55 -6.66
CA VAL A 34 5.26 7.37 -6.93
C VAL A 34 6.20 6.65 -7.89
N TYR A 35 6.51 5.38 -7.63
CA TYR A 35 7.37 4.60 -8.53
C TYR A 35 6.76 4.39 -9.91
N LEU A 36 5.43 4.25 -9.99
CA LEU A 36 4.73 4.17 -11.27
C LEU A 36 4.92 5.47 -12.07
N SER A 37 4.76 6.63 -11.41
CA SER A 37 5.00 7.93 -12.03
C SER A 37 6.45 8.06 -12.55
N MET A 38 7.43 7.64 -11.75
CA MET A 38 8.84 7.63 -12.16
C MET A 38 9.09 6.71 -13.36
N ALA A 39 8.52 5.50 -13.35
CA ALA A 39 8.67 4.55 -14.44
C ALA A 39 8.25 5.16 -15.78
N PHE A 40 7.09 5.80 -15.81
CA PHE A 40 6.56 6.44 -17.02
C PHE A 40 7.21 7.79 -17.35
N TYR A 41 7.87 8.45 -16.40
CA TYR A 41 8.75 9.58 -16.70
C TYR A 41 9.98 9.12 -17.50
N PHE A 42 10.64 8.05 -17.08
CA PHE A 42 11.83 7.53 -17.76
C PHE A 42 11.53 6.83 -19.09
N ASP A 43 10.27 6.44 -19.33
CA ASP A 43 9.81 5.81 -20.57
C ASP A 43 9.46 6.80 -21.70
N ARG A 44 9.39 8.11 -21.39
CA ARG A 44 9.12 9.14 -22.41
C ARG A 44 10.19 9.15 -23.51
N ASP A 45 9.82 9.57 -24.71
CA ASP A 45 10.73 9.67 -25.86
C ASP A 45 11.84 10.72 -25.67
N ASP A 46 11.58 11.77 -24.87
CA ASP A 46 12.52 12.84 -24.55
C ASP A 46 13.48 12.50 -23.39
N VAL A 47 13.22 11.43 -22.63
CA VAL A 47 14.10 10.91 -21.56
C VAL A 47 14.78 9.59 -21.97
N ALA A 48 14.00 8.65 -22.51
CA ALA A 48 14.42 7.40 -23.15
C ALA A 48 15.34 6.46 -22.32
N LEU A 49 15.23 6.47 -20.99
CA LEU A 49 16.02 5.63 -20.08
C LEU A 49 15.31 4.32 -19.74
N LYS A 50 15.21 3.41 -20.71
CA LYS A 50 14.43 2.15 -20.61
C LYS A 50 14.75 1.29 -19.38
N ASN A 51 16.01 1.19 -18.98
CA ASN A 51 16.41 0.39 -17.82
C ASN A 51 15.91 1.01 -16.50
N PHE A 52 15.88 2.35 -16.41
CA PHE A 52 15.31 3.06 -15.26
C PHE A 52 13.79 2.88 -15.23
N ALA A 53 13.12 3.01 -16.39
CA ALA A 53 11.68 2.75 -16.50
C ALA A 53 11.31 1.34 -16.00
N GLN A 54 12.05 0.31 -16.44
CA GLN A 54 11.83 -1.07 -16.00
C GLN A 54 12.13 -1.28 -14.51
N PHE A 55 13.17 -0.64 -13.98
CA PHE A 55 13.51 -0.70 -12.57
C PHE A 55 12.36 -0.14 -11.71
N PHE A 56 11.91 1.08 -11.99
CA PHE A 56 10.83 1.70 -11.22
C PHE A 56 9.49 1.00 -11.42
N LEU A 57 9.23 0.43 -12.59
CA LEU A 57 8.03 -0.38 -12.80
C LEU A 57 8.04 -1.65 -11.94
N ARG A 58 9.21 -2.27 -11.75
CA ARG A 58 9.36 -3.39 -10.82
C ARG A 58 9.13 -2.96 -9.38
N GLN A 59 9.76 -1.86 -8.93
CA GLN A 59 9.54 -1.34 -7.58
C GLN A 59 8.07 -1.00 -7.31
N SER A 60 7.38 -0.38 -8.27
CA SER A 60 5.94 -0.11 -8.13
C SER A 60 5.13 -1.39 -7.86
N ARG A 61 5.43 -2.49 -8.57
CA ARG A 61 4.77 -3.78 -8.35
C ARG A 61 5.12 -4.39 -7.00
N GLU A 62 6.39 -4.32 -6.59
CA GLU A 62 6.84 -4.81 -5.28
C GLU A 62 6.12 -4.10 -4.12
N GLU A 63 5.96 -2.77 -4.19
CA GLU A 63 5.24 -2.04 -3.14
C GLU A 63 3.72 -2.33 -3.12
N THR A 64 3.12 -2.59 -4.29
CA THR A 64 1.74 -3.09 -4.34
C THR A 64 1.63 -4.46 -3.65
N GLU A 65 2.57 -5.37 -3.89
CA GLU A 65 2.60 -6.67 -3.21
C GLU A 65 2.82 -6.51 -1.69
N HIS A 66 3.63 -5.55 -1.25
CA HIS A 66 3.77 -5.22 0.17
C HIS A 66 2.45 -4.75 0.79
N ALA A 67 1.73 -3.84 0.12
CA ALA A 67 0.41 -3.39 0.57
C ALA A 67 -0.58 -4.57 0.70
N GLU A 68 -0.62 -5.47 -0.28
CA GLU A 68 -1.50 -6.65 -0.27
C GLU A 68 -1.15 -7.62 0.87
N LYS A 69 0.13 -7.85 1.15
CA LYS A 69 0.57 -8.67 2.30
C LYS A 69 0.11 -8.07 3.63
N LEU A 70 0.17 -6.75 3.77
CA LEU A 70 -0.32 -6.05 4.95
C LEU A 70 -1.85 -6.14 5.08
N MET A 71 -2.59 -6.04 3.96
CA MET A 71 -4.04 -6.26 3.95
C MET A 71 -4.40 -7.69 4.39
N GLN A 72 -3.67 -8.69 3.93
CA GLN A 72 -3.85 -10.08 4.35
C GLN A 72 -3.58 -10.24 5.85
N LEU A 73 -2.48 -9.66 6.36
CA LEU A 73 -2.15 -9.65 7.79
C LEU A 73 -3.26 -8.99 8.63
N GLN A 74 -3.76 -7.84 8.19
CA GLN A 74 -4.85 -7.11 8.85
C GLN A 74 -6.09 -8.00 9.04
N ASN A 75 -6.50 -8.70 7.98
CA ASN A 75 -7.64 -9.61 8.02
C ASN A 75 -7.36 -10.84 8.89
N GLN A 76 -6.15 -11.42 8.79
CA GLN A 76 -5.72 -12.57 9.59
C GLN A 76 -5.77 -12.27 11.10
N ARG A 77 -5.44 -11.05 11.52
CA ARG A 77 -5.48 -10.61 12.92
C ARG A 77 -6.86 -10.14 13.39
N GLY A 78 -7.87 -10.20 12.53
CA GLY A 78 -9.24 -9.77 12.85
C GLY A 78 -9.43 -8.25 12.87
N GLY A 79 -8.52 -7.50 12.26
CA GLY A 79 -8.69 -6.07 11.99
C GLY A 79 -9.64 -5.81 10.83
N ARG A 80 -9.86 -4.53 10.52
CA ARG A 80 -10.61 -4.05 9.37
C ARG A 80 -9.73 -3.14 8.53
N ILE A 81 -9.79 -3.35 7.21
CA ILE A 81 -9.07 -2.53 6.24
C ILE A 81 -9.90 -1.27 5.98
N HIS A 82 -9.26 -0.11 6.12
CA HIS A 82 -9.85 1.19 5.81
C HIS A 82 -8.96 1.89 4.78
N LEU A 83 -9.30 1.71 3.50
CA LEU A 83 -8.59 2.37 2.41
C LEU A 83 -8.86 3.88 2.41
N ARG A 84 -7.86 4.65 2.00
CA ARG A 84 -7.93 6.11 1.86
C ARG A 84 -7.44 6.52 0.48
N ASP A 85 -7.58 7.80 0.18
CA ASP A 85 -7.04 8.36 -1.05
C ASP A 85 -5.54 8.15 -1.14
N ILE A 86 -5.09 7.61 -2.27
CA ILE A 86 -3.69 7.64 -2.67
C ILE A 86 -3.43 9.03 -3.27
N LYS A 87 -2.62 9.84 -2.58
CA LYS A 87 -2.30 11.19 -3.06
C LYS A 87 -1.50 11.10 -4.36
N LYS A 88 -1.73 12.06 -5.26
CA LYS A 88 -0.97 12.20 -6.50
C LYS A 88 0.53 12.24 -6.19
N ALA A 89 1.32 11.48 -6.95
CA ALA A 89 2.77 11.66 -6.97
C ALA A 89 3.11 13.10 -7.37
N GLY A 90 4.00 13.72 -6.58
CA GLY A 90 4.43 15.12 -6.74
C GLY A 90 5.00 15.43 -8.11
#